data_AF-A0A7W0Y506-F1
#
_entry.id   AF-A0A7W0Y506-F1
#
_cell.length_a   1.000
_cell.length_b   1.000
_cell.length_c   1.000
_cell.angle_alpha   90.00
_cell.angle_beta   90.00
_cell.angle_gamma   90.00
#
_symmetry.space_group_name_H-M   'P 1'
#
loop_
_entity.id
_entity.type
_entity.pdbx_description
1 polymer ?
#
loop_
_entity_poly.entity_id
_entity_poly.type
_entity_poly.pdbx_seq_one_letter_code
_entity_poly.pdbx_strand_id
1 'polypeptide(L)'
;MVAIALSESFPVVAPAQPSLARLVGIGKTYGTGEQAVTALQGATVDIRAGEVILIEGPSGSGKTTLISILGLLLTPTTGEVWLDGRNVAGLGERDLPALRARHFGFVFQGFNLFPALT
;
A
#
# COMPACT_ATOMS: atom_id res chain seq x y z
N MET A 1 11.24 -5.41 -10.17
CA MET A 1 11.73 -4.15 -9.58
C MET A 1 10.59 -3.14 -9.61
N VAL A 2 9.97 -2.85 -8.46
CA VAL A 2 9.07 -1.69 -8.33
C VAL A 2 9.98 -0.48 -8.16
N ALA A 3 10.01 0.39 -9.15
CA ALA A 3 10.70 1.67 -9.02
C ALA A 3 9.68 2.65 -8.46
N ILE A 4 9.74 2.91 -7.15
CA ILE A 4 9.05 4.07 -6.60
C ILE A 4 9.89 5.25 -7.02
N ALA A 5 9.52 5.87 -8.14
CA ALA A 5 10.02 7.19 -8.47
C ALA A 5 9.40 8.12 -7.42
N LEU A 6 10.16 8.48 -6.40
CA LEU A 6 9.86 9.67 -5.62
C LEU A 6 10.01 10.83 -6.61
N SER A 7 8.92 11.19 -7.29
CA SER A 7 8.94 12.29 -8.25
C SER A 7 9.48 13.51 -7.51
N GLU A 8 10.47 14.18 -8.09
CA GLU A 8 10.91 15.46 -7.57
C GLU A 8 9.68 16.35 -7.38
N SER A 9 9.51 16.78 -6.13
CA SER A 9 8.48 17.63 -5.58
C SER A 9 7.72 18.48 -6.61
N PHE A 10 6.42 18.22 -6.77
CA PHE A 10 5.48 19.35 -6.86
C PHE A 10 5.62 20.10 -5.53
N PRO A 11 5.89 21.43 -5.51
CA PRO A 11 6.33 22.09 -4.30
C PRO A 11 5.15 22.22 -3.33
N VAL A 12 5.02 21.26 -2.43
CA VAL A 12 4.37 21.45 -1.14
C VAL A 12 5.48 21.29 -0.12
N VAL A 13 6.21 22.38 0.13
CA VAL A 13 7.12 22.46 1.29
C VAL A 13 6.23 22.53 2.52
N ALA A 14 5.85 21.37 3.02
CA ALA A 14 5.28 21.24 4.35
C ALA A 14 6.42 20.92 5.34
N PRO A 15 6.31 21.31 6.62
CA PRO A 15 7.30 20.98 7.65
C PRO A 15 7.53 19.46 7.72
N ALA A 16 8.56 18.97 8.42
CA ALA A 16 8.80 17.54 8.61
C ALA A 16 7.58 16.86 9.26
N GLN A 17 6.62 16.44 8.43
CA GLN A 17 5.36 15.89 8.88
C GLN A 17 5.59 14.46 9.36
N PRO A 18 4.86 14.01 10.39
CA PRO A 18 4.95 12.64 10.83
C PRO A 18 4.57 11.70 9.68
N SER A 19 5.19 10.51 9.66
CA SER A 19 4.80 9.44 8.76
C SER A 19 3.34 9.08 9.00
N LEU A 20 2.52 9.22 7.96
CA LEU A 20 1.11 8.84 7.96
C LEU A 20 0.98 7.33 7.74
N ALA A 21 1.73 6.79 6.77
CA ALA A 21 1.75 5.37 6.47
C ALA A 21 3.17 4.91 6.15
N ARG A 22 3.56 3.73 6.62
CA ARG A 22 4.87 3.14 6.34
C ARG A 22 4.77 1.65 6.08
N LEU A 23 5.47 1.21 5.04
CA LEU A 23 5.72 -0.18 4.72
C LEU A 23 7.19 -0.47 5.03
N VAL A 24 7.47 -1.52 5.79
CA VAL A 24 8.85 -1.90 6.18
C VAL A 24 9.11 -3.33 5.75
N GLY A 25 10.01 -3.51 4.78
CA GLY A 25 10.46 -4.83 4.34
C GLY A 25 9.35 -5.74 3.81
N ILE A 26 8.35 -5.18 3.14
CA ILE A 26 7.16 -5.92 2.68
C ILE A 26 7.53 -6.98 1.65
N GLY A 27 7.23 -8.23 1.99
CA GLY A 27 7.25 -9.36 1.08
C GLY A 27 5.83 -9.88 0.82
N LYS A 28 5.58 -10.31 -0.42
CA LYS A 28 4.35 -11.02 -0.78
C LYS A 28 4.67 -12.15 -1.74
N THR A 29 4.34 -13.36 -1.30
CA THR A 29 4.39 -14.56 -2.11
C THR A 29 2.99 -15.15 -2.21
N TYR A 30 2.58 -15.49 -3.42
CA TYR A 30 1.31 -16.16 -3.71
C TYR A 30 1.54 -17.65 -3.94
N GLY A 31 0.64 -18.49 -3.43
CA GLY A 31 0.78 -19.95 -3.50
C GLY A 31 1.81 -20.51 -2.52
N THR A 32 2.10 -21.79 -2.68
CA THR A 32 3.04 -22.56 -1.85
C THR A 32 3.85 -23.53 -2.73
N GLY A 33 4.96 -24.05 -2.19
CA GLY A 33 5.80 -25.04 -2.89
C GLY A 33 6.48 -24.49 -4.13
N GLU A 34 6.75 -25.36 -5.11
CA GLU A 34 7.50 -25.03 -6.33
C GLU A 34 6.78 -24.05 -7.28
N GLN A 35 5.46 -23.87 -7.11
CA GLN A 35 4.67 -22.93 -7.91
C GLN A 35 4.49 -21.56 -7.24
N ALA A 36 5.17 -21.31 -6.12
CA ALA A 36 5.07 -20.06 -5.40
C ALA A 36 5.62 -18.89 -6.24
N VAL A 37 4.84 -17.81 -6.33
CA VAL A 37 5.22 -16.60 -7.08
C VAL A 37 5.46 -15.45 -6.12
N THR A 38 6.69 -14.92 -6.10
CA THR A 38 7.06 -13.75 -5.29
C THR A 38 6.70 -12.47 -6.05
N ALA A 39 5.70 -11.76 -5.56
CA ALA A 39 5.24 -10.49 -6.13
C ALA A 39 5.95 -9.27 -5.52
N LEU A 40 6.35 -9.35 -4.25
CA LEU A 40 7.13 -8.31 -3.57
C LEU A 40 8.26 -8.95 -2.76
N GLN A 41 9.44 -8.32 -2.80
CA GLN A 41 10.66 -8.82 -2.17
C GLN A 41 11.31 -7.70 -1.34
N GLY A 42 10.79 -7.44 -0.14
CA GLY A 42 11.39 -6.52 0.83
C GLY A 42 11.14 -5.03 0.56
N ALA A 43 9.99 -4.66 -0.03
CA ALA A 43 9.69 -3.28 -0.37
C ALA A 43 9.48 -2.41 0.89
N THR A 44 10.12 -1.24 0.94
CA THR A 44 10.00 -0.26 2.03
C THR A 44 9.56 1.08 1.47
N VAL A 45 8.55 1.70 2.09
CA VAL A 45 7.94 2.97 1.67
C VAL A 45 7.58 3.77 2.91
N ASP A 46 7.86 5.07 2.91
CA ASP A 46 7.44 5.98 3.98
C ASP A 46 6.65 7.13 3.34
N ILE A 47 5.39 7.28 3.75
CA ILE A 47 4.44 8.25 3.20
C ILE A 47 4.10 9.25 4.29
N ARG A 48 4.33 10.53 4.01
CA ARG A 48 4.00 11.62 4.92
C ARG A 48 2.63 12.19 4.59
N ALA A 49 2.00 12.81 5.59
CA ALA A 49 0.74 13.49 5.34
C ALA A 49 0.92 14.62 4.29
N GLY A 50 -0.07 14.74 3.39
CA GLY A 50 -0.04 15.69 2.28
C GLY A 50 0.88 15.33 1.11
N GLU A 51 1.60 14.21 1.18
CA GLU A 51 2.50 13.76 0.11
C GLU A 51 1.71 13.12 -1.05
N VAL A 52 2.14 13.43 -2.28
CA VAL A 52 1.66 12.77 -3.50
C VAL A 52 2.80 11.93 -4.05
N ILE A 53 2.57 10.62 -4.15
CA ILE A 53 3.58 9.66 -4.60
C ILE A 53 3.12 9.04 -5.91
N LEU A 54 4.04 8.97 -6.87
CA LEU A 54 3.88 8.26 -8.11
C LEU A 54 4.58 6.88 -8.03
N ILE A 55 3.87 5.82 -8.42
CA ILE A 55 4.44 4.47 -8.47
C ILE A 55 4.51 4.03 -9.93
N GLU A 56 5.73 3.88 -10.45
CA GLU A 56 5.98 3.47 -11.83
C GLU A 56 6.66 2.10 -11.91
N GLY A 57 6.56 1.50 -13.09
CA GLY A 57 7.26 0.25 -13.40
C GLY A 57 6.47 -0.66 -14.33
N PRO A 58 7.11 -1.70 -14.89
CA PRO A 58 6.51 -2.61 -15.87
C PRO A 58 5.21 -3.27 -15.38
N SER A 59 4.37 -3.72 -16.29
CA SER A 59 3.25 -4.60 -15.93
C SER A 59 3.76 -5.84 -15.17
N GLY A 60 3.02 -6.30 -14.16
CA GLY A 60 3.41 -7.45 -13.34
C GLY A 60 4.52 -7.19 -12.30
N SER A 61 5.07 -5.98 -12.19
CA SER A 61 6.14 -5.67 -11.23
C SER A 61 5.75 -5.69 -9.75
N GLY A 62 4.46 -5.83 -9.42
CA GLY A 62 3.97 -5.86 -8.04
C GLY A 62 3.37 -4.55 -7.52
N LYS A 63 3.21 -3.51 -8.37
CA LYS A 63 2.63 -2.20 -7.98
C LYS A 63 1.25 -2.33 -7.32
N THR A 64 0.33 -3.04 -7.98
CA THR A 64 -1.02 -3.26 -7.43
C THR A 64 -0.95 -4.06 -6.13
N THR A 65 -0.06 -5.04 -6.03
CA THR A 65 0.17 -5.77 -4.78
C THR A 65 0.64 -4.83 -3.65
N LEU A 66 1.57 -3.92 -3.94
CA LEU A 66 2.06 -2.94 -2.98
C LEU A 66 0.96 -1.98 -2.53
N ILE A 67 0.20 -1.42 -3.47
CA ILE A 67 -0.93 -0.51 -3.18
C ILE A 67 -2.02 -1.22 -2.37
N SER A 68 -2.35 -2.47 -2.71
CA SER A 68 -3.33 -3.26 -1.96
C SER A 68 -2.88 -3.56 -0.54
N ILE A 69 -1.58 -3.79 -0.31
CA ILE A 69 -1.02 -3.99 1.03
C ILE A 69 -1.04 -2.68 1.82
N LEU A 70 -0.61 -1.58 1.21
CA LEU A 70 -0.67 -0.24 1.80
C LEU A 70 -2.09 0.10 2.24
N GLY A 71 -3.07 -0.18 1.38
CA GLY A 71 -4.50 0.04 1.63
C GLY A 71 -5.17 -0.96 2.58
N LEU A 72 -4.42 -1.88 3.20
CA LEU A 72 -4.94 -2.94 4.06
C LEU A 72 -6.01 -3.82 3.38
N LEU A 73 -5.97 -3.95 2.06
CA LEU A 73 -6.82 -4.85 1.28
C LEU A 73 -6.18 -6.24 1.14
N LEU A 74 -4.87 -6.31 1.33
CA LEU A 74 -4.08 -7.53 1.23
C LEU A 74 -3.09 -7.60 2.39
N THR A 75 -3.02 -8.75 3.07
CA THR A 75 -2.01 -8.98 4.10
C THR A 75 -0.68 -9.37 3.47
N PRO A 76 0.45 -8.74 3.84
CA PRO A 76 1.77 -9.17 3.37
C PRO A 76 2.11 -10.57 3.89
N THR A 77 3.01 -11.27 3.20
CA THR A 77 3.57 -12.53 3.71
C THR A 77 4.63 -12.26 4.78
N THR A 78 5.39 -11.18 4.62
CA THR A 78 6.44 -10.75 5.57
C THR A 78 6.50 -9.22 5.63
N GLY A 79 7.11 -8.71 6.69
CA GLY A 79 7.28 -7.27 6.90
C GLY A 79 6.13 -6.65 7.68
N GLU A 80 6.18 -5.33 7.81
CA GLU A 80 5.29 -4.57 8.69
C GLU A 80 4.62 -3.42 7.97
N VAL A 81 3.37 -3.15 8.36
CA VAL A 81 2.56 -2.03 7.87
C VAL A 81 2.26 -1.15 9.08
N TRP A 82 2.55 0.14 8.97
CA TRP A 82 2.34 1.12 10.02
C TRP A 82 1.41 2.22 9.51
N LEU A 83 0.47 2.65 10.34
CA LEU A 83 -0.44 3.77 10.09
C LEU A 83 -0.52 4.64 11.34
N ASP A 84 -0.32 5.95 11.18
CA ASP A 84 -0.31 6.93 12.29
C ASP A 84 0.56 6.48 13.47
N GLY A 85 1.75 5.94 13.17
CA GLY A 85 2.70 5.43 14.16
C GLY A 85 2.31 4.10 14.83
N ARG A 86 1.20 3.47 14.45
CA ARG A 86 0.77 2.15 14.95
C ARG A 86 1.08 1.06 13.94
N ASN A 87 1.73 -0.02 14.39
CA ASN A 87 1.86 -1.23 13.58
C ASN A 87 0.48 -1.91 13.47
N VAL A 88 0.03 -2.08 12.23
CA VAL A 88 -1.25 -2.71 11.87
C VAL A 88 -1.05 -4.06 11.19
N ALA A 89 0.20 -4.52 11.02
CA ALA A 89 0.48 -5.87 10.54
C ALA A 89 -0.07 -6.90 11.52
N GLY A 90 -0.76 -7.91 11.00
CA GLY A 90 -1.33 -8.99 11.81
C GLY A 90 -2.62 -8.63 12.55
N LEU A 91 -3.17 -7.41 12.41
CA LEU A 91 -4.54 -7.14 12.83
C LEU A 91 -5.50 -8.06 12.06
N GLY A 92 -6.45 -8.65 12.79
CA GLY A 92 -7.44 -9.55 12.21
C GLY A 92 -8.44 -8.81 11.33
N GLU A 93 -9.14 -9.56 10.47
CA GLU A 93 -10.15 -9.01 9.53
C GLU A 93 -11.28 -8.21 10.20
N ARG A 94 -11.45 -8.32 11.52
CA ARG A 94 -12.43 -7.54 12.28
C ARG A 94 -12.06 -6.07 12.41
N ASP A 95 -10.77 -5.74 12.50
CA ASP A 95 -10.30 -4.38 12.80
C ASP A 95 -9.94 -3.58 11.53
N LEU A 96 -9.52 -4.28 10.48
CA LEU A 96 -9.10 -3.67 9.21
C LEU A 96 -10.20 -2.86 8.50
N PRO A 97 -11.50 -3.25 8.48
CA PRO A 97 -12.54 -2.48 7.81
C PRO A 97 -12.71 -1.06 8.39
N ALA A 98 -12.62 -0.92 9.71
CA ALA A 98 -12.74 0.38 10.37
C ALA A 98 -11.57 1.31 10.03
N LEU A 99 -10.36 0.75 9.94
CA LEU A 99 -9.18 1.49 9.49
C LEU A 99 -9.31 1.90 8.02
N ARG A 100 -9.75 1.00 7.14
CA ARG A 100 -10.00 1.30 5.72
C ARG A 100 -10.99 2.45 5.55
N ALA A 101 -12.12 2.39 6.24
CA ALA A 101 -13.16 3.41 6.17
C ALA A 101 -12.72 4.80 6.66
N ARG A 102 -11.74 4.87 7.58
CA ARG A 102 -11.28 6.13 8.17
C ARG A 102 -10.08 6.74 7.44
N HIS A 103 -9.18 5.91 6.92
CA HIS A 103 -7.88 6.37 6.43
C HIS A 103 -7.70 6.24 4.91
N PHE A 104 -8.54 5.46 4.22
CA PHE A 104 -8.32 5.12 2.82
C PHE A 104 -9.53 5.42 1.94
N GLY A 105 -9.29 6.16 0.87
CA GLY A 105 -10.16 6.23 -0.31
C GLY A 105 -9.50 5.48 -1.46
N PHE A 106 -10.25 4.66 -2.19
CA PHE A 106 -9.76 3.95 -3.36
C PHE A 106 -10.43 4.47 -4.62
N VAL A 107 -9.61 4.82 -5.60
CA VAL A 107 -10.05 5.10 -6.97
C VAL A 107 -9.46 4.02 -7.86
N PHE A 108 -10.32 3.27 -8.52
CA PHE A 108 -9.93 2.16 -9.38
C PHE A 108 -9.86 2.60 -10.84
N GLN A 109 -9.02 1.93 -11.63
CA GLN A 109 -8.94 2.18 -13.08
C GLN A 109 -10.26 1.87 -13.80
N GLY A 110 -11.02 0.88 -13.31
CA GLY A 110 -12.39 0.61 -13.74
C GLY A 110 -13.42 1.17 -12.76
N PHE A 111 -14.63 1.47 -13.26
CA PHE A 111 -15.75 1.95 -12.43
C PHE A 111 -16.29 0.80 -11.56
N ASN A 112 -15.71 0.62 -10.36
CA ASN A 112 -16.16 -0.37 -9.38
C ASN A 112 -17.37 0.16 -8.58
N LEU A 113 -18.41 0.58 -9.28
CA LEU A 113 -19.62 1.18 -8.72
C LEU A 113 -20.73 0.13 -8.56
N PHE A 114 -21.60 0.34 -7.58
CA PHE A 114 -22.83 -0.43 -7.46
C PHE A 114 -23.85 0.09 -8.49
N PRO A 115 -24.26 -0.69 -9.49
CA PRO A 115 -25.14 -0.20 -10.56
C PRO A 115 -26.52 0.24 -10.08
N ALA A 116 -26.92 -0.20 -8.88
CA ALA A 116 -28.23 0.03 -8.29
C ALA A 116 -28.30 1.27 -7.38
N LEU A 117 -27.19 2.01 -7.20
CA LEU A 117 -27.15 3.23 -6.40
C LEU A 117 -27.14 4.45 -7.33
N THR A 118 -28.01 5.42 -7.04
CA THR A 118 -28.20 6.68 -7.78
C THR A 118 -27.62 7.86 -7.02
#